data_AF-A0A9E1ZT65-F1
#
_entry.id   AF-A0A9E1ZT65-F1
#
_cell.length_a   1.000
_cell.length_b   1.000
_cell.length_c   1.000
_cell.angle_alpha   90.00
_cell.angle_beta   90.00
_cell.angle_gamma   90.00
#
_symmetry.space_group_name_H-M   'P 1'
#
loop_
_entity.id
_entity.type
_entity.pdbx_description
1 polymer ?
#
loop_
_entity_poly.entity_id
_entity_poly.type
_entity_poly.pdbx_seq_one_letter_code
_entity_poly.pdbx_strand_id
1 'polypeptide(L)' 'MSTYCESAPGHALHGPYHDHEYGFPMTDEAALLERLALEIFQAGL' A
#
# COMPACT_ATOMS: atom_id res chain seq x y z
N MET A 1 -9.73 8.73 10.45
CA MET A 1 -9.36 7.52 9.68
C MET A 1 -7.91 7.18 10.03
N SER A 2 -7.26 6.19 9.40
CA SER A 2 -5.79 6.12 9.53
C SER A 2 -5.18 7.34 8.83
N THR A 3 -4.05 7.85 9.33
CA THR A 3 -3.35 9.02 8.77
C THR A 3 -2.97 8.84 7.29
N TYR A 4 -2.79 7.60 6.85
CA TYR A 4 -2.49 7.29 5.45
C TYR A 4 -3.68 7.54 4.52
N CYS A 5 -4.88 7.09 4.90
CA CYS A 5 -6.09 7.31 4.09
C CYS A 5 -6.45 8.79 3.92
N GLU A 6 -6.03 9.65 4.85
CA GLU A 6 -6.25 11.09 4.78
C GLU A 6 -5.20 11.80 3.90
N SER A 7 -3.96 11.29 3.84
CA SER A 7 -2.85 11.91 3.12
C SER A 7 -2.60 11.38 1.70
N ALA A 8 -3.09 10.18 1.38
CA ALA A 8 -2.89 9.56 0.08
C ALA A 8 -3.63 10.25 -1.10
N PRO A 9 -4.89 10.72 -0.98
CA PRO A 9 -5.60 11.34 -2.10
C PRO A 9 -4.87 12.55 -2.69
N GLY A 10 -4.72 12.58 -4.01
CA GLY A 10 -4.02 13.66 -4.74
C GLY A 10 -2.50 13.54 -4.80
N HIS A 11 -1.89 12.62 -4.05
CA HIS A 11 -0.46 12.32 -4.20
C HIS A 11 -0.21 11.45 -5.44
N ALA A 12 0.76 11.82 -6.28
CA ALA A 12 0.97 11.19 -7.58
C ALA A 12 1.22 9.67 -7.53
N LEU A 13 1.86 9.18 -6.46
CA LEU A 13 2.11 7.74 -6.24
C LEU A 13 1.12 7.10 -5.25
N HIS A 14 0.99 7.66 -4.05
CA HIS A 14 0.11 7.10 -3.01
C HIS A 14 -1.39 7.18 -3.34
N GLY A 15 -1.86 8.14 -4.13
CA GLY A 15 -3.27 8.22 -4.52
C GLY A 15 -3.71 6.99 -5.33
N PRO A 16 -3.07 6.71 -6.49
CA PRO A 16 -3.37 5.51 -7.27
C PRO A 16 -3.25 4.22 -6.46
N TYR A 17 -2.18 4.08 -5.66
CA TYR A 17 -1.96 2.91 -4.80
C TYR A 17 -3.09 2.73 -3.77
N HIS A 18 -3.49 3.82 -3.10
CA HIS A 18 -4.60 3.81 -2.15
C HIS A 18 -5.92 3.37 -2.79
N ASP A 19 -6.23 3.91 -3.98
CA ASP A 19 -7.53 3.74 -4.61
C ASP A 19 -7.72 2.37 -5.28
N HIS A 20 -6.63 1.67 -5.62
CA HIS A 20 -6.69 0.46 -6.44
C HIS A 20 -6.02 -0.77 -5.81
N GLU A 21 -5.18 -0.60 -4.78
CA GLU A 21 -4.38 -1.71 -4.23
C GLU A 21 -4.47 -1.80 -2.70
N TYR A 22 -4.39 -0.68 -1.98
CA TYR A 22 -4.35 -0.68 -0.52
C TYR A 22 -5.67 -1.16 0.08
N GLY A 23 -5.63 -2.31 0.78
CA GLY A 23 -6.79 -2.90 1.43
C GLY A 23 -7.72 -3.71 0.51
N PHE A 24 -7.39 -3.83 -0.78
CA PHE A 24 -8.10 -4.74 -1.68
C PHE A 24 -7.61 -6.20 -1.48
N PRO A 25 -8.52 -7.19 -1.54
CA PRO A 25 -8.12 -8.60 -1.42
C PRO A 25 -7.12 -9.00 -2.51
N MET A 26 -6.05 -9.67 -2.10
CA MET A 26 -5.02 -10.24 -2.98
C MET A 26 -4.87 -11.73 -2.68
N THR A 27 -4.86 -12.57 -3.71
CA THR A 27 -4.71 -14.03 -3.58
C THR A 27 -3.53 -14.60 -4.36
N ASP A 28 -2.85 -13.77 -5.15
CA ASP A 28 -1.64 -14.19 -5.88
C ASP A 28 -0.44 -14.27 -4.92
N GLU A 29 0.23 -15.41 -4.89
CA GLU A 29 1.32 -15.68 -3.93
C GLU A 29 2.54 -14.79 -4.17
N ALA A 30 2.89 -14.51 -5.42
CA ALA A 30 4.04 -13.67 -5.74
C ALA A 30 3.77 -12.21 -5.35
N ALA A 31 2.58 -11.69 -5.63
CA ALA A 31 2.16 -10.35 -5.21
C ALA A 31 2.07 -10.22 -3.68
N LEU A 32 1.64 -11.27 -2.98
CA LEU A 32 1.64 -11.30 -1.51
C LEU A 32 3.06 -11.27 -0.94
N LEU A 33 3.99 -12.03 -1.52
CA LEU A 33 5.41 -11.98 -1.14
C LEU A 33 6.02 -10.61 -1.41
N GLU A 34 5.71 -10.01 -2.56
CA GLU A 34 6.16 -8.66 -2.92
C GLU A 34 5.67 -7.64 -1.90
N ARG A 35 4.37 -7.64 -1.57
CA ARG A 35 3.82 -6.72 -0.56
C ARG A 35 4.49 -6.92 0.79
N LEU A 36 4.61 -8.16 1.25
CA LEU A 36 5.27 -8.47 2.52
C LEU A 36 6.72 -7.96 2.54
N ALA A 37 7.47 -8.17 1.47
CA ALA A 37 8.85 -7.69 1.37
C ALA A 37 8.91 -6.16 1.47
N LEU A 38 8.07 -5.43 0.72
CA LEU A 38 8.02 -3.97 0.75
C LEU A 38 7.69 -3.42 2.14
N GLU A 39 6.73 -4.03 2.85
CA GLU A 39 6.36 -3.62 4.22
C GLU A 39 7.53 -3.82 5.21
N ILE A 40 8.31 -4.90 5.07
CA ILE A 40 9.51 -5.13 5.90
C ILE A 40 10.55 -4.02 5.70
N PHE A 41 10.71 -3.51 4.48
CA PHE A 41 11.65 -2.43 4.19
C PHE A 41 11.20 -1.04 4.67
N GLN A 42 9.96 -0.90 5.16
CA GLN A 42 9.40 0.39 5.60
C GLN A 42 9.65 0.69 7.09
N ALA A 43 10.13 -0.28 7.87
CA ALA A 43 10.33 -0.10 9.31
C ALA A 43 11.35 1.02 9.62
N GLY A 44 10.88 2.11 10.23
CA GLY A 44 11.72 3.25 10.64
C GLY A 44 11.82 4.38 9.61
N LEU A 45 11.06 4.32 8.51
CA LEU A 45 10.84 5.39 7.54
C LEU A 45 9.47 6.03 7.76
#